data_AF-A0A3A6Q9D8-F1
#
_entry.id   AF-A0A3A6Q9D8-F1
#
_cell.length_a   1.000
_cell.length_b   1.000
_cell.length_c   1.000
_cell.angle_alpha   90.00
_cell.angle_beta   90.00
_cell.angle_gamma   90.00
#
_symmetry.space_group_name_H-M   'P 1'
#
loop_
_entity.id
_entity.type
_entity.pdbx_description
1 polymer ?
#
loop_
_entity_poly.entity_id
_entity_poly.type
_entity_poly.pdbx_seq_one_letter_code
_entity_poly.pdbx_strand_id
1 'polypeptide(L)'
;MKRIKSKQRGVAMIEFVMGFMLFWWMCMAWVEISYMSYISAVSDLAVSEASRSTRLDDSVEEVCTGNNCSSSYSEQFRNALNKSDSLWAQFIDPAKFVFSIQYLKTPTDLEQLNDDYCPIAEGESESECGTAKDSAIAIYRINYKHSPMFNYFINEDQLFSREVIVIQEYERDKFSY
;
A
#
# COMPACT_ATOMS: atom_id res chain seq x y z
N MET A 1 15.28 -34.99 -63.86
CA MET A 1 15.51 -33.78 -63.03
C MET A 1 14.75 -33.95 -61.70
N LYS A 2 15.40 -34.52 -60.67
CA LYS A 2 14.77 -34.78 -59.36
C LYS A 2 14.90 -33.54 -58.47
N ARG A 3 13.79 -32.82 -58.23
CA ARG A 3 13.74 -31.75 -57.23
C ARG A 3 13.87 -32.35 -55.84
N ILE A 4 14.99 -32.09 -55.17
CA ILE A 4 15.20 -32.40 -53.76
C ILE A 4 14.30 -31.46 -52.96
N LYS A 5 13.19 -31.98 -52.42
CA LYS A 5 12.41 -31.25 -51.40
C LYS A 5 13.26 -31.20 -50.13
N SER A 6 13.77 -30.02 -49.78
CA SER A 6 14.43 -29.79 -48.49
C SER A 6 13.46 -30.16 -47.37
N LYS A 7 13.78 -31.18 -46.57
CA LYS A 7 13.00 -31.55 -45.40
C LYS A 7 13.22 -30.46 -44.34
N GLN A 8 12.21 -29.62 -44.09
CA GLN A 8 12.21 -28.72 -42.95
C GLN A 8 12.11 -29.55 -41.67
N ARG A 9 13.26 -29.83 -41.05
CA ARG A 9 13.37 -30.45 -39.74
C ARG A 9 13.60 -29.35 -38.71
N GLY A 10 12.79 -29.31 -37.65
CA GLY A 10 12.97 -28.39 -36.51
C GLY A 10 12.00 -27.22 -36.41
N VAL A 11 11.21 -26.92 -37.45
CA VAL A 11 10.21 -25.83 -37.41
C VAL A 11 9.18 -26.05 -36.30
N ALA A 12 8.69 -27.28 -36.16
CA ALA A 12 7.74 -27.63 -35.10
C ALA A 12 8.32 -27.47 -33.67
N MET A 13 9.62 -27.68 -33.49
CA MET A 13 10.27 -27.50 -32.17
C MET A 13 10.43 -26.01 -31.84
N ILE A 14 10.76 -25.18 -32.82
CA ILE A 14 10.86 -23.73 -32.67
C ILE A 14 9.50 -23.12 -32.36
N GLU A 15 8.45 -23.54 -33.09
CA GLU A 15 7.08 -23.10 -32.83
C GLU A 15 6.60 -23.52 -31.44
N PHE A 16 6.90 -24.75 -31.01
CA PHE A 16 6.57 -25.23 -29.67
C PHE A 16 7.28 -24.43 -28.57
N VAL A 17 8.57 -24.16 -28.70
CA VAL A 17 9.32 -23.39 -27.69
C VAL A 17 8.82 -21.96 -27.61
N MET A 18 8.53 -21.30 -28.74
CA MET A 18 7.96 -19.95 -28.73
C MET A 18 6.55 -19.93 -28.11
N GLY A 19 5.70 -20.89 -28.48
CA GLY A 19 4.35 -21.00 -27.89
C GLY A 19 4.40 -21.27 -26.39
N PHE A 20 5.28 -22.16 -25.95
CA PHE A 20 5.49 -22.45 -24.52
C PHE A 20 6.01 -21.22 -23.77
N MET A 21 6.97 -20.48 -24.34
CA MET A 21 7.50 -19.27 -23.70
C MET A 21 6.43 -18.19 -23.56
N LEU A 22 5.59 -17.98 -24.57
CA LEU A 22 4.47 -17.04 -24.49
C LEU A 22 3.45 -17.46 -23.43
N PHE A 23 3.10 -18.74 -23.39
CA PHE A 23 2.19 -19.28 -22.38
C PHE A 23 2.76 -19.13 -20.96
N TRP A 24 4.05 -19.43 -20.78
CA TRP A 24 4.75 -19.26 -19.51
C TRP A 24 4.71 -17.81 -19.03
N TRP A 25 4.99 -16.85 -19.92
CA TRP A 25 4.92 -15.43 -19.60
C TRP A 25 3.49 -14.99 -19.24
N MET A 26 2.48 -15.55 -19.90
CA MET A 26 1.08 -15.30 -19.54
C MET A 26 0.76 -15.82 -18.11
N CYS A 27 1.26 -17.00 -17.74
CA CYS A 27 1.11 -17.51 -16.38
C CYS A 27 1.80 -16.61 -15.35
N MET A 28 3.01 -16.14 -15.63
CA MET A 28 3.73 -15.21 -14.75
C MET A 28 2.99 -13.88 -14.61
N ALA A 29 2.43 -13.34 -15.70
CA ALA A 29 1.61 -12.13 -15.66
C ALA A 29 0.34 -12.34 -14.81
N TRP A 30 -0.29 -13.52 -14.87
CA TRP A 30 -1.45 -13.83 -14.03
C TRP A 30 -1.12 -13.91 -12.54
N VAL A 31 0.04 -14.50 -12.23
CA VAL A 31 0.60 -14.55 -10.87
C VAL A 31 0.85 -13.13 -10.36
N GLU A 32 1.45 -12.26 -11.17
CA GLU A 32 1.70 -10.86 -10.81
C GLU A 32 0.39 -10.12 -10.49
N ILE A 33 -0.64 -10.25 -11.34
CA ILE A 33 -1.96 -9.61 -11.10
C ILE A 33 -2.58 -10.12 -9.79
N SER A 34 -2.45 -11.41 -9.50
CA SER A 34 -2.96 -12.01 -8.27
C SER A 34 -2.24 -11.45 -7.04
N TYR A 35 -0.92 -11.28 -7.14
CA TYR A 35 -0.10 -10.68 -6.09
C TYR A 35 -0.45 -9.21 -5.85
N MET A 36 -0.62 -8.42 -6.91
CA MET A 36 -1.06 -7.02 -6.80
C MET A 36 -2.44 -6.89 -6.15
N SER A 37 -3.38 -7.76 -6.53
CA SER A 37 -4.73 -7.81 -5.93
C SER A 37 -4.68 -8.14 -4.43
N TYR A 38 -3.80 -9.07 -4.04
CA TYR A 38 -3.60 -9.42 -2.64
C TYR A 38 -3.03 -8.25 -1.83
N ILE A 39 -1.98 -7.57 -2.31
CA ILE A 39 -1.42 -6.38 -1.63
C ILE A 39 -2.50 -5.32 -1.44
N SER A 40 -3.30 -5.04 -2.47
CA SER A 40 -4.41 -4.08 -2.37
C SER A 40 -5.35 -4.47 -1.22
N ALA A 41 -5.86 -5.69 -1.23
CA ALA A 41 -6.82 -6.15 -0.23
C ALA A 41 -6.29 -6.09 1.20
N VAL A 42 -5.01 -6.45 1.39
CA VAL A 42 -4.37 -6.38 2.72
C VAL A 42 -4.14 -4.93 3.14
N SER A 43 -3.72 -4.06 2.22
CA SER A 43 -3.59 -2.63 2.52
C SER A 43 -4.92 -1.99 2.92
N ASP A 44 -6.01 -2.29 2.20
CA ASP A 44 -7.35 -1.78 2.50
C ASP A 44 -7.84 -2.25 3.88
N LEU A 45 -7.62 -3.54 4.19
CA LEU A 45 -7.94 -4.10 5.50
C LEU A 45 -7.13 -3.44 6.61
N ALA A 46 -5.81 -3.34 6.44
CA ALA A 46 -4.93 -2.82 7.47
C ALA A 46 -5.15 -1.33 7.74
N VAL A 47 -5.40 -0.51 6.71
CA VAL A 47 -5.82 0.89 6.90
C VAL A 47 -7.14 0.96 7.66
N SER A 48 -8.10 0.08 7.35
CA SER A 48 -9.40 0.05 8.02
C SER A 48 -9.31 -0.37 9.48
N GLU A 49 -8.45 -1.35 9.81
CA GLU A 49 -8.22 -1.77 11.19
C GLU A 49 -7.48 -0.70 11.99
N ALA A 50 -6.42 -0.11 11.41
CA ALA A 50 -5.62 0.90 12.07
C ALA A 50 -6.38 2.23 12.24
N SER A 51 -7.23 2.62 11.29
CA SER A 51 -8.15 3.75 11.45
C SER A 51 -9.23 3.47 12.50
N ARG A 52 -9.73 2.24 12.58
CA ARG A 52 -10.73 1.86 13.60
C ARG A 52 -10.15 1.88 15.01
N SER A 53 -8.95 1.35 15.21
CA SER A 53 -8.31 1.34 16.53
C SER A 53 -7.95 2.75 16.99
N THR A 54 -7.36 3.58 16.11
CA THR A 54 -7.03 4.98 16.43
C THR A 54 -8.25 5.84 16.75
N ARG A 55 -9.45 5.48 16.23
CA ARG A 55 -10.72 6.11 16.63
C ARG A 55 -11.22 5.69 18.01
N LEU A 56 -11.02 4.42 18.37
CA LEU A 56 -11.59 3.82 19.58
C LEU A 56 -10.70 3.98 20.81
N ASP A 57 -9.43 4.30 20.58
CA ASP A 57 -8.43 4.31 21.64
C ASP A 57 -8.29 5.72 22.22
N ASP A 58 -9.02 6.00 23.30
CA ASP A 58 -8.83 7.20 24.13
C ASP A 58 -7.40 7.28 24.71
N SER A 59 -6.64 6.17 24.70
CA SER A 59 -5.23 6.14 25.13
C SER A 59 -4.26 6.79 24.14
N VAL A 60 -4.73 7.23 22.96
CA VAL A 60 -3.98 8.16 22.10
C VAL A 60 -3.71 9.48 22.85
N GLU A 61 -4.49 9.85 23.87
CA GLU A 61 -4.17 10.99 24.74
C GLU A 61 -2.98 10.71 25.69
N GLU A 62 -2.69 9.44 26.04
CA GLU A 62 -1.66 9.07 27.03
C GLU A 62 -0.38 8.51 26.39
N VAL A 63 -0.48 7.73 25.30
CA VAL A 63 0.65 7.09 24.58
C VAL A 63 1.23 8.01 23.50
N CYS A 64 0.42 8.93 22.98
CA CYS A 64 0.70 9.77 21.82
C CYS A 64 0.93 11.24 22.23
N THR A 65 1.94 11.47 23.07
CA THR A 65 2.32 12.82 23.52
C THR A 65 3.37 13.45 22.58
N GLY A 66 2.93 13.89 21.40
CA GLY A 66 3.78 14.63 20.45
C GLY A 66 3.78 14.03 19.05
N ASN A 67 4.94 14.05 18.37
CA ASN A 67 5.09 13.72 16.95
C ASN A 67 5.55 12.26 16.70
N ASN A 68 5.02 11.26 17.43
CA ASN A 68 5.48 9.86 17.32
C ASN A 68 4.33 8.82 17.38
N CYS A 69 3.16 9.17 16.87
CA CYS A 69 2.03 8.28 16.71
C CYS A 69 2.15 7.33 15.52
N SER A 70 3.04 7.62 14.56
CA SER A 70 3.29 6.80 13.38
C SER A 70 3.65 5.34 13.71
N SER A 71 4.41 5.10 14.79
CA SER A 71 4.88 3.74 15.14
C SER A 71 3.76 2.80 15.59
N SER A 72 2.71 3.32 16.25
CA SER A 72 1.54 2.53 16.62
C SER A 72 0.76 2.09 15.38
N TYR A 73 0.67 2.96 14.39
CA TYR A 73 -0.03 2.68 13.14
C TYR A 73 0.71 1.62 12.30
N SER A 74 2.03 1.75 12.16
CA SER A 74 2.85 0.77 11.44
C SER A 74 2.91 -0.58 12.16
N GLU A 75 2.88 -0.62 13.49
CA GLU A 75 2.78 -1.86 14.27
C GLU A 75 1.45 -2.58 14.04
N GLN A 76 0.34 -1.85 14.02
CA GLN A 76 -0.97 -2.43 13.73
C GLN A 76 -1.06 -3.00 12.31
N PHE A 77 -0.48 -2.29 11.34
CA PHE A 77 -0.33 -2.80 9.98
C PHE A 77 0.47 -4.11 9.94
N ARG A 78 1.63 -4.16 10.62
CA ARG A 78 2.45 -5.37 10.74
C ARG A 78 1.70 -6.52 11.42
N ASN A 79 0.86 -6.21 12.40
CA ASN A 79 0.00 -7.20 13.05
C ASN A 79 -1.07 -7.74 12.08
N ALA A 80 -1.71 -6.88 11.30
CA ALA A 80 -2.67 -7.30 10.27
C ALA A 80 -2.01 -8.20 9.20
N LEU A 81 -0.79 -7.87 8.77
CA LEU A 81 0.02 -8.72 7.89
C LEU A 81 0.34 -10.08 8.52
N ASN A 82 0.84 -10.09 9.75
CA ASN A 82 1.24 -11.31 10.46
C ASN A 82 0.05 -12.22 10.80
N LYS A 83 -1.14 -11.65 10.99
CA LYS A 83 -2.38 -12.42 11.20
C LYS A 83 -2.91 -13.02 9.90
N SER A 84 -2.48 -12.53 8.74
CA SER A 84 -2.89 -13.10 7.47
C SER A 84 -2.11 -14.39 7.19
N ASP A 85 -2.74 -15.55 7.40
CA ASP A 85 -2.17 -16.89 7.12
C ASP A 85 -2.00 -17.18 5.60
N SER A 86 -1.79 -16.15 4.79
CA SER A 86 -1.70 -16.27 3.34
C SER A 86 -0.30 -16.70 2.90
N LEU A 87 -0.24 -17.59 1.91
CA LEU A 87 1.02 -17.94 1.23
C LEU A 87 1.68 -16.71 0.58
N TRP A 88 0.91 -15.69 0.25
CA TRP A 88 1.39 -14.44 -0.34
C TRP A 88 2.06 -13.50 0.67
N ALA A 89 1.76 -13.63 1.97
CA ALA A 89 2.34 -12.78 3.00
C ALA A 89 3.88 -12.92 3.09
N GLN A 90 4.41 -14.10 2.74
CA GLN A 90 5.85 -14.38 2.74
C GLN A 90 6.61 -13.64 1.63
N PHE A 91 5.93 -13.22 0.57
CA PHE A 91 6.54 -12.52 -0.56
C PHE A 91 6.47 -11.00 -0.42
N ILE A 92 5.77 -10.51 0.61
CA ILE A 92 5.65 -9.09 0.91
C ILE A 92 6.82 -8.67 1.80
N ASP A 93 7.50 -7.59 1.41
CA ASP A 93 8.53 -6.98 2.23
C ASP A 93 7.92 -5.85 3.08
N PRO A 94 7.79 -6.01 4.40
CA PRO A 94 7.20 -4.98 5.27
C PRO A 94 8.01 -3.68 5.27
N ALA A 95 9.30 -3.69 4.90
CA ALA A 95 10.12 -2.48 4.86
C ALA A 95 9.80 -1.55 3.67
N LYS A 96 9.09 -2.05 2.65
CA LYS A 96 8.67 -1.26 1.48
C LYS A 96 7.37 -0.50 1.71
N PHE A 97 6.73 -0.69 2.86
CA PHE A 97 5.59 0.14 3.25
C PHE A 97 6.07 1.46 3.82
N VAL A 98 5.32 2.47 3.45
CA VAL A 98 5.60 3.87 3.74
C VAL A 98 4.31 4.46 4.27
N PHE A 99 4.37 5.04 5.47
CA PHE A 99 3.23 5.53 6.21
C PHE A 99 3.32 7.04 6.39
N SER A 100 2.21 7.74 6.21
CA SER A 100 2.14 9.16 6.53
C SER A 100 0.84 9.49 7.24
N ILE A 101 0.93 10.29 8.29
CA ILE A 101 -0.23 10.75 9.05
C ILE A 101 -0.26 12.27 9.04
N GLN A 102 -1.39 12.84 8.65
CA GLN A 102 -1.62 14.28 8.68
C GLN A 102 -2.79 14.59 9.62
N TYR A 103 -2.52 15.34 10.68
CA TYR A 103 -3.55 15.84 11.58
C TYR A 103 -4.00 17.25 11.16
N LEU A 104 -5.30 17.46 11.21
CA LEU A 104 -5.98 18.70 10.83
C LEU A 104 -6.98 19.11 11.91
N LYS A 105 -7.06 20.42 12.17
CA LYS A 105 -7.93 20.96 13.21
C LYS A 105 -9.34 21.17 12.71
N THR A 106 -9.50 21.66 11.50
CA THR A 106 -10.79 22.04 10.95
C THR A 106 -11.04 21.42 9.57
N PRO A 107 -12.32 21.23 9.18
CA PRO A 107 -12.66 20.80 7.82
C PRO A 107 -12.14 21.75 6.73
N THR A 108 -11.97 23.04 7.04
CA THR A 108 -11.43 24.01 6.09
C THR A 108 -9.95 23.78 5.80
N ASP A 109 -9.20 23.24 6.77
CA ASP A 109 -7.80 22.86 6.56
C ASP A 109 -7.67 21.69 5.57
N LEU A 110 -8.70 20.84 5.48
CA LEU A 110 -8.76 19.74 4.51
C LEU A 110 -8.95 20.27 3.08
N GLU A 111 -9.78 21.29 2.89
CA GLU A 111 -10.00 21.92 1.58
C GLU A 111 -8.75 22.65 1.05
N GLN A 112 -7.89 23.10 1.96
CA GLN A 112 -6.66 23.84 1.63
C GLN A 112 -5.42 22.94 1.56
N LEU A 113 -5.59 21.64 1.77
CA LEU A 113 -4.49 20.69 1.77
C LEU A 113 -4.01 20.47 0.34
N ASN A 114 -2.71 20.68 0.10
CA ASN A 114 -2.07 20.37 -1.18
C ASN A 114 -2.02 18.86 -1.41
N ASP A 115 -1.99 18.40 -2.66
CA ASP A 115 -1.91 16.96 -3.00
C ASP A 115 -0.70 16.24 -2.38
N ASP A 116 0.42 16.95 -2.22
CA ASP A 116 1.68 16.46 -1.63
C ASP A 116 1.84 16.93 -0.18
N TYR A 117 0.88 16.55 0.66
CA TYR A 117 0.92 16.82 2.09
C TYR A 117 1.72 15.74 2.83
N CYS A 118 2.41 16.18 3.89
CA CYS A 118 3.26 15.34 4.73
C CYS A 118 4.26 14.46 3.95
N PRO A 119 5.20 15.06 3.19
CA PRO A 119 6.19 14.32 2.44
C PRO A 119 7.08 13.52 3.40
N ILE A 120 7.53 12.37 2.91
CA ILE A 120 8.36 11.44 3.68
C ILE A 120 9.80 11.66 3.25
N ALA A 121 10.69 11.91 4.21
CA ALA A 121 12.08 12.19 3.90
C ALA A 121 12.78 10.96 3.27
N GLU A 122 13.81 11.20 2.46
CA GLU A 122 14.56 10.12 1.83
C GLU A 122 15.20 9.20 2.89
N GLY A 123 14.78 7.94 2.91
CA GLY A 123 15.25 6.93 3.87
C GLY A 123 14.33 6.71 5.06
N GLU A 124 13.25 7.48 5.19
CA GLU A 124 12.21 7.27 6.20
C GLU A 124 11.05 6.44 5.62
N SER A 125 10.46 5.59 6.48
CA SER A 125 9.26 4.79 6.16
C SER A 125 8.01 5.35 6.84
N GLU A 126 8.15 6.39 7.65
CA GLU A 126 7.08 6.97 8.45
C GLU A 126 7.25 8.49 8.46
N SER A 127 6.16 9.23 8.28
CA SER A 127 6.11 10.68 8.47
C SER A 127 4.84 11.08 9.20
N GLU A 128 4.96 12.05 10.09
CA GLU A 128 3.84 12.57 10.86
C GLU A 128 3.86 14.09 10.85
N CYS A 129 2.71 14.68 10.51
CA CYS A 129 2.58 16.11 10.34
C CYS A 129 1.36 16.64 11.09
N GLY A 130 1.53 17.79 11.73
CA GLY A 130 0.54 18.36 12.63
C GLY A 130 0.64 17.78 14.03
N THR A 131 -0.40 18.00 14.83
CA THR A 131 -0.48 17.53 16.22
C THR A 131 -1.71 16.66 16.40
N ALA A 132 -1.57 15.46 16.96
CA ALA A 132 -2.71 14.58 17.23
C ALA A 132 -3.75 15.24 18.14
N LYS A 133 -3.28 15.98 19.16
CA LYS A 133 -4.12 16.71 20.12
C LYS A 133 -4.79 17.93 19.51
N ASP A 134 -6.05 18.17 19.89
CA ASP A 134 -6.91 19.27 19.40
C ASP A 134 -7.12 19.25 17.86
N SER A 135 -6.95 18.09 17.23
CA SER A 135 -7.22 17.88 15.81
C SER A 135 -8.49 17.06 15.65
N ALA A 136 -9.47 17.59 14.92
CA ALA A 136 -10.75 16.90 14.69
C ALA A 136 -10.66 15.85 13.57
N ILE A 137 -9.66 15.97 12.69
CA ILE A 137 -9.51 15.16 11.49
C ILE A 137 -8.08 14.62 11.42
N ALA A 138 -7.95 13.32 11.13
CA ALA A 138 -6.68 12.69 10.79
C ALA A 138 -6.80 12.05 9.40
N ILE A 139 -5.75 12.20 8.60
CA ILE A 139 -5.61 11.53 7.31
C ILE A 139 -4.49 10.52 7.43
N TYR A 140 -4.84 9.25 7.24
CA TYR A 140 -3.90 8.14 7.23
C TYR A 140 -3.66 7.71 5.80
N ARG A 141 -2.40 7.72 5.38
CA ARG A 141 -1.98 7.28 4.05
C ARG A 141 -0.93 6.18 4.18
N ILE A 142 -1.14 5.10 3.44
CA ILE A 142 -0.21 3.99 3.27
C ILE A 142 0.18 3.92 1.81
N ASN A 143 1.46 3.82 1.54
CA ASN A 143 1.99 3.54 0.22
C ASN A 143 2.88 2.30 0.28
N TYR A 144 2.73 1.39 -0.69
CA TYR A 144 3.62 0.26 -0.85
C TYR A 144 4.47 0.43 -2.12
N LYS A 145 5.79 0.55 -1.94
CA LYS A 145 6.74 0.64 -3.05
C LYS A 145 6.94 -0.73 -3.69
N HIS A 146 6.00 -1.15 -4.53
CA HIS A 146 6.14 -2.37 -5.32
C HIS A 146 6.91 -2.10 -6.61
N SER A 147 7.87 -2.97 -6.92
CA SER A 147 8.58 -2.98 -8.19
C SER A 147 8.10 -4.20 -9.01
N PRO A 148 7.10 -4.04 -9.90
CA PRO A 148 6.62 -5.13 -10.73
C PRO A 148 7.74 -5.77 -11.58
N MET A 149 7.49 -6.99 -12.07
CA MET A 149 8.36 -7.55 -13.12
C MET A 149 8.14 -6.87 -14.48
N PHE A 150 6.99 -6.20 -14.66
CA PHE A 150 6.54 -5.60 -15.91
C PHE A 150 6.33 -4.08 -15.77
N ASN A 151 7.41 -3.33 -15.52
CA ASN A 151 7.35 -1.89 -15.19
C ASN A 151 7.12 -0.97 -16.39
N TYR A 152 7.05 -1.51 -17.60
CA TYR A 152 7.05 -0.71 -18.83
C TYR A 152 5.76 0.10 -19.04
N PHE A 153 4.68 -0.24 -18.33
CA PHE A 153 3.34 0.37 -18.54
C PHE A 153 2.70 0.94 -17.29
N ILE A 154 3.34 0.84 -16.12
CA ILE A 154 2.69 1.00 -14.82
C ILE A 154 3.58 1.90 -13.94
N ASN A 155 3.06 3.06 -13.53
CA ASN A 155 3.75 3.99 -12.62
C ASN A 155 3.71 3.47 -11.17
N GLU A 156 4.83 2.92 -10.71
CA GLU A 156 4.99 2.18 -9.45
C GLU A 156 4.58 2.97 -8.19
N ASP A 157 4.82 4.28 -8.18
CA ASP A 157 4.75 5.09 -6.95
C ASP A 157 3.33 5.38 -6.43
N GLN A 158 2.29 5.16 -7.25
CA GLN A 158 0.90 5.52 -6.90
C GLN A 158 -0.11 4.36 -6.88
N LEU A 159 0.18 3.19 -7.47
CA LEU A 159 -0.84 2.13 -7.59
C LEU A 159 -1.32 1.59 -6.24
N PHE A 160 -0.40 1.52 -5.28
CA PHE A 160 -0.65 0.94 -3.97
C PHE A 160 -0.73 2.01 -2.88
N SER A 161 -1.09 3.24 -3.26
CA SER A 161 -1.44 4.28 -2.29
C SER A 161 -2.89 4.11 -1.83
N ARG A 162 -3.11 4.07 -0.52
CA ARG A 162 -4.41 4.05 0.13
C ARG A 162 -4.49 5.16 1.15
N GLU A 163 -5.60 5.87 1.14
CA GLU A 163 -5.83 7.01 2.01
C GLU A 163 -7.20 6.88 2.67
N VAL A 164 -7.25 7.12 3.98
CA VAL A 164 -8.49 7.16 4.74
C VAL A 164 -8.50 8.41 5.62
N ILE A 165 -9.57 9.19 5.48
CA ILE A 165 -9.85 10.38 6.28
C ILE A 165 -10.76 9.96 7.42
N VAL A 166 -10.37 10.31 8.64
CA VAL A 166 -11.02 9.89 9.88
C VAL A 166 -11.36 11.12 10.71
N ILE A 167 -12.57 11.13 11.25
CA ILE A 167 -12.98 12.08 12.28
C ILE A 167 -12.60 11.49 13.64
N GLN A 168 -11.83 12.24 14.44
CA GLN A 168 -11.38 11.85 15.77
C GLN A 168 -12.53 12.05 16.77
N GLU A 169 -13.23 10.97 17.12
CA GLU A 169 -14.41 11.02 18.00
C GLU A 169 -14.06 11.31 19.47
N TYR A 170 -12.84 11.00 19.92
CA TYR A 170 -12.39 11.25 21.29
C TYR A 170 -12.27 12.75 21.66
N GLU A 171 -12.08 13.62 20.68
CA GLU A 171 -12.09 15.08 20.89
C GLU A 171 -13.52 15.65 20.92
N ARG A 172 -14.54 14.86 20.55
CA ARG A 172 -15.93 15.32 20.42
C ARG A 172 -16.55 15.75 21.75
N ASP A 173 -16.12 15.17 22.87
CA ASP A 173 -16.56 15.57 24.21
C ASP A 173 -15.87 16.85 24.72
N LYS A 174 -14.83 17.36 24.02
CA LYS A 174 -14.16 18.63 24.32
C LYS A 174 -14.65 19.80 23.46
N PHE A 175 -15.41 19.53 22.38
CA PHE A 175 -16.10 20.58 21.60
C PHE A 175 -17.42 20.97 22.27
N SER A 176 -17.36 21.88 23.24
CA SER A 176 -18.55 22.63 23.68
C SER A 176 -18.91 23.67 22.63
N TYR A 177 -20.07 23.52 21.98
CA TYR A 177 -20.71 24.59 21.20
C TYR A 177 -21.14 25.75 22.10
#